data_AF-A0AA87Q2K3-F1
#
_entry.id   AF-A0AA87Q2K3-F1
#
_cell.length_a   1.000
_cell.length_b   1.000
_cell.length_c   1.000
_cell.angle_alpha   90.00
_cell.angle_beta   90.00
_cell.angle_gamma   90.00
#
_symmetry.space_group_name_H-M   'P 1'
#
loop_
_entity.id
_entity.type
_entity.pdbx_description
1 polymer ?
#
loop_
_entity_poly.entity_id
_entity_poly.type
_entity_poly.pdbx_seq_one_letter_code
_entity_poly.pdbx_strand_id
1 'polypeptide(L)' 'MRLLAALDEAGSMMIGETFSLFREVPPLTAIAWMTLHRFISIDLDEAPIGPDTLIRRSSNEVVR' A
#
# COMPACT_ATOMS: atom_id res chain seq x y z
N MET A 1 -4.02 6.20 9.10
CA MET A 1 -4.99 6.88 8.20
C MET A 1 -4.39 7.89 7.21
N ARG A 2 -3.06 8.15 7.18
CA ARG A 2 -2.47 9.05 6.15
C ARG A 2 -2.23 8.36 4.80
N LEU A 3 -1.78 7.11 4.82
CA LEU A 3 -1.46 6.37 3.59
C LEU A 3 -2.69 6.16 2.69
N LEU A 4 -3.83 5.76 3.26
CA LEU A 4 -5.04 5.50 2.47
C LEU A 4 -5.58 6.76 1.77
N ALA A 5 -5.51 7.91 2.43
CA ALA A 5 -5.87 9.20 1.82
C ALA A 5 -4.87 9.60 0.72
N ALA A 6 -3.56 9.42 0.97
CA ALA A 6 -2.54 9.65 -0.06
C ALA A 6 -2.74 8.75 -1.30
N LEU A 7 -3.15 7.49 -1.09
CA LEU A 7 -3.50 6.57 -2.17
C LEU A 7 -4.79 6.95 -2.90
N ASP A 8 -5.78 7.53 -2.21
CA ASP A 8 -6.98 8.06 -2.87
C ASP A 8 -6.64 9.22 -3.82
N GLU A 9 -5.67 10.06 -3.44
CA GLU A 9 -5.25 11.22 -4.24
C GLU A 9 -4.30 10.82 -5.38
N ALA A 10 -3.31 9.96 -5.11
CA ALA A 10 -2.31 9.56 -6.09
C ALA A 10 -2.78 8.40 -7.00
N GLY A 11 -3.83 7.67 -6.60
CA GLY A 11 -4.28 6.41 -7.21
C GLY A 11 -3.38 5.21 -6.89
N SER A 12 -2.06 5.42 -6.95
CA SER A 12 -1.05 4.41 -6.63
C SER A 12 0.26 5.05 -6.17
N MET A 13 1.05 4.33 -5.39
CA MET A 13 2.35 4.80 -4.89
C MET A 13 3.36 3.65 -4.82
N MET A 14 4.65 3.96 -4.85
CA MET A 14 5.70 3.00 -4.54
C MET A 14 5.88 2.87 -3.03
N ILE A 15 6.26 1.68 -2.54
CA ILE A 15 6.52 1.45 -1.11
C ILE A 15 7.52 2.47 -0.54
N GLY A 16 8.58 2.81 -1.28
CA GLY A 16 9.60 3.75 -0.83
C GLY A 16 9.06 5.17 -0.54
N GLU A 17 8.08 5.62 -1.33
CA GLU A 17 7.43 6.93 -1.15
C GLU A 17 6.63 7.00 0.15
N THR A 18 6.20 5.85 0.66
CA THR A 18 5.41 5.75 1.89
C THR A 18 6.24 5.85 3.15
N PHE A 19 7.58 5.70 3.09
CA PHE A 19 8.42 5.58 4.29
C PHE A 19 8.32 6.81 5.20
N SER A 20 8.19 8.00 4.62
CA SER A 20 8.02 9.25 5.37
C SER A 20 6.63 9.40 6.03
N LEU A 21 5.65 8.59 5.61
CA LEU A 21 4.27 8.63 6.12
C LEU A 21 4.11 7.83 7.42
N PHE A 22 5.04 6.92 7.71
CA PHE A 22 5.02 6.10 8.90
C PHE A 22 5.93 6.69 9.99
N ARG A 23 5.39 6.84 11.21
CA ARG A 23 6.11 7.39 12.37
C ARG A 23 6.32 6.39 13.50
N GLU A 24 5.39 5.45 13.65
CA GLU A 24 5.31 4.59 14.84
C GLU A 24 5.58 3.11 14.52
N VAL A 25 5.42 2.71 13.26
CA VAL A 25 5.52 1.31 12.81
C VAL A 25 6.42 1.26 11.58
N PRO A 26 7.33 0.28 11.46
CA PRO A 26 8.09 0.09 10.24
C PRO A 26 7.18 -0.02 9.01
N PRO A 27 7.46 0.69 7.90
CA PRO A 27 6.56 0.77 6.75
C PRO A 27 6.11 -0.59 6.23
N LEU A 28 7.05 -1.53 6.10
CA LEU A 28 6.78 -2.85 5.56
C LEU A 28 5.84 -3.67 6.46
N THR A 29 5.93 -3.50 7.78
CA THR A 29 5.02 -4.15 8.74
C THR A 29 3.59 -3.64 8.54
N ALA A 30 3.41 -2.32 8.43
CA ALA A 30 2.10 -1.72 8.23
C ALA A 30 1.52 -2.09 6.85
N ILE A 31 2.33 -2.07 5.79
CA ILE A 31 1.93 -2.45 4.43
C ILE A 31 1.52 -3.93 4.39
N ALA A 32 2.29 -4.82 5.00
CA ALA A 32 1.94 -6.25 5.06
C ALA A 32 0.59 -6.45 5.77
N TRP A 33 0.39 -5.81 6.93
CA TRP A 33 -0.89 -5.87 7.64
C TRP A 33 -2.04 -5.35 6.79
N MET A 34 -1.88 -4.19 6.14
CA MET A 34 -2.91 -3.58 5.29
C MET A 34 -3.24 -4.43 4.06
N THR A 35 -2.24 -5.10 3.49
CA THR A 35 -2.42 -6.03 2.36
C THR A 35 -3.21 -7.26 2.78
N LEU A 36 -2.84 -7.89 3.90
CA LEU A 36 -3.53 -9.07 4.44
C LEU A 36 -5.00 -8.77 4.79
N HIS A 37 -5.29 -7.55 5.23
CA HIS A 37 -6.65 -7.10 5.54
C HIS A 37 -7.36 -6.43 4.36
N ARG A 38 -6.76 -6.46 3.17
CA ARG A 38 -7.31 -5.92 1.91
C ARG A 38 -7.72 -4.45 1.97
N PHE A 39 -6.98 -3.63 2.72
CA PHE A 39 -7.07 -2.18 2.60
C PHE A 39 -6.31 -1.68 1.36
N ILE A 40 -5.26 -2.39 0.96
CA ILE A 40 -4.44 -2.10 -0.22
C ILE A 40 -4.18 -3.38 -1.01
N SER A 41 -3.84 -3.22 -2.30
CA SER A 41 -3.22 -4.25 -3.13
C SER A 41 -1.76 -3.89 -3.41
N ILE A 42 -0.94 -4.91 -3.63
CA ILE A 42 0.49 -4.78 -3.92
C ILE A 42 0.81 -5.54 -5.22
N ASP A 43 1.69 -4.99 -6.04
CA ASP A 43 2.16 -5.62 -7.26
C ASP A 43 3.27 -6.64 -6.95
N LEU A 44 3.07 -7.89 -7.35
CA LEU A 44 3.98 -9.00 -7.06
C LEU A 44 4.44 -9.73 -8.34
N ASP A 45 4.06 -9.25 -9.51
CA ASP A 45 4.24 -9.99 -10.77
C ASP A 45 5.66 -9.80 -11.33
N GLU A 46 6.28 -8.64 -11.08
CA GLU A 46 7.55 -8.26 -11.73
C GLU A 46 8.80 -8.54 -10.90
N ALA A 47 8.77 -8.33 -9.58
CA ALA A 47 9.95 -8.34 -8.72
C ALA A 47 9.64 -8.71 -7.26
N PRO A 48 10.66 -9.12 -6.47
CA PRO A 48 10.50 -9.27 -5.03
C PRO A 48 10.02 -7.98 -4.36
N ILE A 49 9.31 -8.11 -3.23
CA ILE A 49 8.78 -6.97 -2.48
C ILE A 49 9.92 -6.05 -2.05
N GLY A 50 9.87 -4.79 -2.48
CA GLY A 50 10.89 -3.79 -2.23
C GLY A 50 10.38 -2.35 -2.36
N PRO A 51 11.26 -1.34 -2.29
CA PRO A 51 10.88 0.08 -2.37
C PRO A 51 10.13 0.44 -3.65
N ASP A 52 10.45 -0.22 -4.76
CA ASP A 52 9.84 0.04 -6.08
C ASP A 52 8.52 -0.73 -6.28
N THR A 53 8.16 -1.60 -5.33
CA THR A 53 6.87 -2.31 -5.39
C THR A 53 5.73 -1.31 -5.33
N LEU A 54 4.80 -1.47 -6.27
CA LEU A 54 3.71 -0.54 -6.45
C LEU A 54 2.49 -1.00 -5.64
N ILE A 55 1.87 -0.06 -4.92
CA ILE A 55 0.72 -0.31 -4.05
C ILE A 55 -0.45 0.58 -4.44
N ARG A 56 -1.66 0.07 -4.27
CA ARG A 56 -2.92 0.75 -4.63
C ARG A 56 -3.94 0.56 -3.54
N ARG A 57 -4.91 1.46 -3.44
CA ARG A 57 -6.06 1.22 -2.58
C ARG A 57 -6.82 0.01 -3.11
N SER A 58 -7.20 -0.88 -2.20
CA SER A 58 -8.07 -2.00 -2.54
C SER A 58 -9.46 -1.45 -2.87
N SER A 59 -9.88 -1.60 -4.13
CA SER A 59 -11.26 -1.43 -4.53
C SER A 59 -12.03 -2.64 -3.99
N ASN A 60 -12.53 -2.56 -2.77
CA ASN A 60 -13.47 -3.57 -2.28
C ASN A 60 -14.84 -3.35 -2.95
N GLU A 61 -14.89 -3.41 -4.28
CA GLU A 61 -16.13 -3.67 -4.99
C GLU A 61 -16.40 -5.16 -4.80
N VAL A 62 -17.17 -5.48 -3.76
CA VAL A 62 -18.02 -6.65 -3.82
C VAL A 62 -18.90 -6.41 -5.04
N VAL A 63 -18.57 -7.07 -6.16
CA VAL A 63 -19.46 -7.22 -7.31
C VAL A 63 -20.78 -7.72 -6.72
N ARG A 64 -21.76 -6.82 -6.66
CA ARG A 64 -23.13 -7.10 -6.23
C ARG A 64 -23.92 -7.60 -7.43
#